data_AF-A0A7S2DQZ5-F1
#
_entry.id   AF-A0A7S2DQZ5-F1
#
_cell.length_a   1.000
_cell.length_b   1.000
_cell.length_c   1.000
_cell.angle_alpha   90.00
_cell.angle_beta   90.00
_cell.angle_gamma   90.00
#
_symmetry.space_group_name_H-M   'P 1'
#
loop_
_entity.id
_entity.type
_entity.pdbx_description
1 polymer ?
#
loop_
_entity_poly.entity_id
_entity_poly.type
_entity_poly.pdbx_seq_one_letter_code
_entity_poly.pdbx_strand_id
1 'polypeptide(L)'
;EVPIEILASQWWLCLYANVLPTATLLRTWDVVLSGGGVDSLVASALALLRRYSAKLAEAEDIAGVYAVLAEGTPKMWDPDELMLSMQETLEQLDSQGTRRAELHTQREQ
;
A
#
# COMPACT_ATOMS: atom_id res chain seq x y z
N GLU A 1 16.50 5.05 -12.19
CA GLU A 1 15.14 4.49 -12.09
C GLU A 1 15.09 3.63 -10.83
N VAL A 2 14.09 3.85 -9.97
CA VAL A 2 13.91 3.04 -8.76
C VAL A 2 12.98 1.89 -9.10
N PRO A 3 13.46 0.63 -9.12
CA PRO A 3 12.61 -0.52 -9.42
C PRO A 3 11.62 -0.74 -8.28
N ILE A 4 10.34 -0.44 -8.54
CA ILE A 4 9.24 -0.61 -7.59
C ILE A 4 9.05 -2.09 -7.20
N GLU A 5 9.51 -3.00 -8.05
CA GLU A 5 9.46 -4.45 -7.86
C GLU A 5 10.26 -4.87 -6.63
N ILE A 6 11.43 -4.25 -6.40
CA ILE A 6 12.28 -4.57 -5.24
C ILE A 6 11.59 -4.13 -3.95
N LEU A 7 11.04 -2.92 -3.94
CA LEU A 7 10.34 -2.37 -2.79
C LEU A 7 9.06 -3.16 -2.46
N ALA A 8 8.25 -3.45 -3.48
CA ALA A 8 7.02 -4.21 -3.34
C ALA A 8 7.29 -5.65 -2.88
N SER A 9 8.34 -6.30 -3.40
CA SER A 9 8.73 -7.65 -3.00
C SER A 9 9.08 -7.72 -1.51
N GLN A 10 9.85 -6.75 -1.01
CA GLN A 10 10.18 -6.69 0.42
C GLN A 10 8.92 -6.51 1.29
N TRP A 11 8.02 -5.62 0.90
CA TRP A 11 6.79 -5.37 1.64
C TRP A 11 5.85 -6.57 1.66
N TRP A 12 5.59 -7.18 0.50
CA TRP A 12 4.65 -8.27 0.38
C TRP A 12 5.18 -9.56 0.99
N LEU A 13 6.45 -9.91 0.79
CA LEU A 13 7.04 -11.13 1.36
C LEU A 13 7.17 -11.06 2.88
N CYS A 14 7.39 -9.86 3.43
CA CYS A 14 7.51 -9.66 4.87
C CYS A 14 6.21 -9.16 5.52
N LEU A 15 5.11 -9.08 4.78
CA LEU A 15 3.82 -8.55 5.24
C LEU A 15 3.98 -7.24 6.04
N TYR A 16 4.84 -6.34 5.54
CA TYR A 16 5.17 -5.05 6.15
C TYR A 16 5.84 -5.07 7.54
N ALA A 17 6.24 -6.24 8.06
CA ALA A 17 6.83 -6.37 9.39
C ALA A 17 8.13 -5.56 9.59
N ASN A 18 8.83 -5.27 8.50
CA ASN A 18 10.10 -4.54 8.52
C ASN A 18 9.93 -3.02 8.33
N VAL A 19 8.71 -2.54 8.15
CA VAL A 19 8.42 -1.12 7.86
C VAL A 19 7.35 -0.54 8.78
N LEU A 20 6.32 -1.27 9.17
CA LEU A 20 5.28 -0.75 10.08
C LEU A 20 5.70 -0.89 11.57
N PRO A 21 5.38 0.10 12.42
CA PRO A 21 5.35 -0.10 13.87
C PRO A 21 4.39 -1.23 14.25
N THR A 22 4.68 -1.92 15.36
CA THR A 22 3.92 -3.10 15.79
C THR A 22 2.41 -2.86 15.89
N ALA A 23 1.96 -1.72 16.44
CA ALA A 23 0.54 -1.44 16.57
C ALA A 23 -0.17 -1.33 15.21
N THR A 24 0.45 -0.63 14.26
CA THR A 24 -0.06 -0.48 12.89
C THR A 24 0.02 -1.78 12.11
N LEU A 25 1.12 -2.53 12.28
CA LEU A 25 1.32 -3.84 11.67
C LEU A 25 0.21 -4.81 12.03
N LEU A 26 -0.15 -4.90 13.32
CA LEU A 26 -1.20 -5.81 13.79
C LEU A 26 -2.56 -5.45 13.19
N ARG A 27 -2.91 -4.16 13.07
CA ARG A 27 -4.15 -3.73 12.40
C ARG A 27 -4.15 -4.07 10.90
N THR A 28 -3.03 -3.85 10.22
CA THR A 28 -2.89 -4.28 8.82
C THR A 28 -3.05 -5.80 8.69
N TRP A 29 -2.51 -6.58 9.61
CA TRP A 29 -2.66 -8.03 9.63
C TRP A 29 -4.08 -8.49 9.93
N ASP A 30 -4.81 -7.80 10.81
CA ASP A 30 -6.22 -8.09 11.05
C ASP A 30 -6.99 -8.06 9.72
N VAL A 31 -6.82 -7.01 8.91
CA VAL A 31 -7.50 -6.88 7.60
C VAL A 31 -7.03 -7.93 6.59
N VAL A 32 -5.71 -8.14 6.49
CA VAL A 32 -5.13 -9.10 5.53
C VAL A 32 -5.60 -10.53 5.83
N LEU A 33 -5.62 -10.92 7.11
CA LEU A 33 -5.95 -12.28 7.56
C LEU A 33 -7.45 -12.52 7.72
N SER A 34 -8.27 -11.48 7.98
CA SER A 34 -9.72 -11.64 8.14
C SER A 34 -10.48 -11.84 6.82
N GLY A 35 -9.80 -11.73 5.68
CA GLY A 35 -10.40 -11.96 4.35
C GLY A 35 -10.00 -10.95 3.28
N GLY A 36 -9.24 -9.91 3.61
CA GLY A 36 -8.82 -8.89 2.65
C GLY A 36 -7.71 -9.33 1.69
N GLY A 37 -6.98 -10.42 1.98
CA GLY A 37 -6.08 -11.10 1.05
C GLY A 37 -5.00 -10.19 0.43
N VAL A 38 -4.69 -10.45 -0.85
CA VAL A 38 -3.64 -9.73 -1.60
C VAL A 38 -4.03 -8.28 -1.87
N ASP A 39 -5.32 -7.98 -2.07
CA ASP A 39 -5.79 -6.62 -2.33
C ASP A 39 -5.49 -5.69 -1.15
N SER A 40 -5.56 -6.21 0.07
CA SER A 40 -5.20 -5.46 1.29
C SER A 40 -3.71 -5.17 1.38
N LEU A 41 -2.84 -6.06 0.85
CA LEU A 41 -1.41 -5.78 0.74
C LEU A 41 -1.16 -4.68 -0.29
N VAL A 42 -1.79 -4.75 -1.47
CA VAL A 42 -1.68 -3.70 -2.49
C VAL A 42 -2.20 -2.36 -1.97
N ALA A 43 -3.34 -2.35 -1.27
CA ALA A 43 -3.90 -1.15 -0.65
C ALA A 43 -2.95 -0.56 0.41
N SER A 44 -2.32 -1.40 1.23
CA SER A 44 -1.32 -0.98 2.22
C SER A 44 -0.12 -0.30 1.55
N ALA A 45 0.43 -0.89 0.48
CA ALA A 45 1.52 -0.29 -0.30
C ALA A 45 1.12 1.06 -0.91
N LEU A 46 -0.09 1.16 -1.47
CA LEU A 46 -0.52 2.38 -2.12
C LEU A 46 -0.80 3.50 -1.12
N ALA A 47 -1.41 3.20 0.03
CA ALA A 47 -1.61 4.13 1.13
C ALA A 47 -0.26 4.70 1.62
N LEU A 48 0.74 3.83 1.77
CA LEU A 48 2.13 4.17 2.06
C LEU A 48 2.71 5.17 1.05
N LEU A 49 2.67 4.81 -0.24
CA LEU A 49 3.24 5.61 -1.31
C LEU A 49 2.53 6.97 -1.44
N ARG A 50 1.20 7.00 -1.31
CA ARG A 50 0.40 8.24 -1.32
C ARG A 50 0.82 9.17 -0.19
N ARG A 51 0.99 8.64 1.02
CA ARG A 51 1.37 9.43 2.20
C ARG A 51 2.73 10.12 2.06
N TYR A 52 3.69 9.44 1.44
CA TYR A 52 5.04 9.96 1.23
C TYR A 52 5.27 10.53 -0.17
N SER A 53 4.24 10.61 -1.00
CA SER A 53 4.33 11.01 -2.42
C SER A 53 5.15 12.28 -2.65
N ALA A 54 4.93 13.32 -1.85
CA ALA A 54 5.69 14.57 -1.94
C ALA A 54 7.18 14.38 -1.67
N LYS A 55 7.54 13.63 -0.62
CA LYS A 55 8.95 13.35 -0.28
C LYS A 55 9.61 12.35 -1.23
N LEU A 56 8.84 11.37 -1.70
CA LEU A 56 9.30 10.39 -2.69
C LEU A 56 9.57 11.04 -4.04
N ALA A 57 8.83 12.10 -4.39
CA ALA A 57 9.09 12.88 -5.61
C ALA A 57 10.43 13.62 -5.58
N GLU A 58 10.97 13.90 -4.39
CA GLU A 58 12.27 14.53 -4.20
C GLU A 58 13.43 13.52 -4.16
N ALA A 59 13.13 12.22 -4.06
CA ALA A 59 14.15 11.18 -3.99
C ALA A 59 14.70 10.86 -5.39
N GLU A 60 16.02 11.03 -5.57
CA GLU A 60 16.70 10.78 -6.85
C GLU A 60 17.11 9.31 -7.05
N ASP A 61 17.24 8.55 -5.95
CA ASP A 61 17.68 7.16 -5.96
C ASP A 61 16.92 6.27 -4.94
N ILE A 62 17.17 4.96 -5.03
CA ILE A 62 16.52 3.97 -4.18
C ILE A 62 16.91 4.12 -2.69
N ALA A 63 18.12 4.62 -2.41
CA ALA A 63 18.58 4.86 -1.05
C ALA A 63 17.79 6.01 -0.40
N GLY A 64 17.53 7.09 -1.15
CA GLY A 64 16.67 8.19 -0.74
C GLY A 64 15.23 7.75 -0.50
N VAL A 65 14.69 6.87 -1.35
CA VAL A 65 13.37 6.26 -1.12
C VAL A 65 13.34 5.49 0.19
N TYR A 66 14.32 4.62 0.45
CA TYR A 66 14.41 3.90 1.72
C TYR A 66 14.60 4.81 2.92
N ALA A 67 15.37 5.90 2.79
CA ALA A 67 15.57 6.88 3.86
C ALA A 67 14.26 7.60 4.21
N VAL A 68 13.51 8.06 3.20
CA VAL A 68 12.19 8.70 3.40
C VAL A 68 11.22 7.76 4.10
N LEU A 69 11.18 6.49 3.68
CA LEU A 69 10.34 5.48 4.30
C LEU A 69 10.79 5.17 5.73
N ALA A 70 12.09 5.01 5.98
CA ALA A 70 12.64 4.70 7.29
C ALA A 70 12.48 5.84 8.32
N GLU A 71 12.55 7.09 7.89
CA GLU A 71 12.34 8.25 8.78
C GLU A 71 10.87 8.44 9.17
N GLY A 72 9.94 8.18 8.24
CA GLY A 72 8.53 8.45 8.46
C GLY A 72 7.80 7.36 9.26
N THR A 73 8.21 6.11 9.09
CA THR A 73 7.45 4.95 9.57
C THR A 73 7.43 4.73 11.09
N PRO A 74 8.50 4.94 11.88
CA PRO A 74 8.48 4.62 13.32
C PRO A 74 7.76 5.63 14.21
N LYS A 75 7.58 6.88 13.76
CA LYS A 75 7.12 8.00 14.60
C LYS A 75 5.75 8.58 14.24
N MET A 76 5.20 8.29 13.07
CA MET A 76 4.04 9.03 12.53
C MET A 76 2.86 8.18 12.06
N TRP A 77 2.87 6.87 12.28
CA TRP A 77 1.67 6.09 11.97
C TRP A 77 0.69 6.05 13.14
N ASP A 78 -0.37 6.85 13.02
CA ASP A 78 -1.64 6.47 13.61
C ASP A 78 -2.17 5.24 12.84
N PRO A 79 -2.38 4.09 13.51
CA PRO A 79 -2.96 2.92 12.87
C PRO A 79 -4.27 3.21 12.16
N ASP A 80 -5.11 4.09 12.73
CA ASP A 80 -6.45 4.34 12.22
C ASP A 80 -6.40 5.18 10.92
N GLU A 81 -5.45 6.10 10.78
CA GLU A 81 -5.23 6.83 9.52
C GLU A 81 -4.84 5.90 8.37
N LEU A 82 -3.96 4.92 8.63
CA LEU A 82 -3.58 3.95 7.61
C LEU A 82 -4.78 3.09 7.21
N MET A 83 -5.57 2.63 8.19
CA MET A 83 -6.76 1.81 7.91
C MET A 83 -7.79 2.56 7.05
N LEU A 84 -8.04 3.84 7.34
CA LEU A 84 -8.93 4.67 6.53
C LEU A 84 -8.42 4.80 5.10
N SER A 85 -7.13 5.09 4.91
CA SER A 85 -6.53 5.21 3.57
C SER A 85 -6.54 3.89 2.80
N MET A 86 -6.35 2.76 3.49
CA MET A 86 -6.47 1.43 2.91
C MET A 86 -7.91 1.15 2.47
N GLN A 87 -8.91 1.48 3.30
CA GLN A 87 -10.31 1.28 2.97
C GLN A 87 -10.72 2.09 1.73
N GLU A 88 -10.38 3.37 1.67
CA GLU A 88 -10.62 4.21 0.50
C GLU A 88 -9.97 3.63 -0.78
N THR A 89 -8.78 3.04 -0.63
CA THR A 89 -8.08 2.40 -1.74
C THR A 89 -8.80 1.13 -2.20
N LEU A 90 -9.26 0.29 -1.27
CA LEU A 90 -10.01 -0.92 -1.58
C LEU A 90 -11.33 -0.60 -2.28
N GLU A 91 -12.06 0.42 -1.83
CA GLU A 91 -13.29 0.89 -2.48
C GLU A 91 -13.03 1.42 -3.91
N GLN A 92 -11.90 2.11 -4.11
CA GLN A 92 -11.46 2.53 -5.45
C GLN A 92 -11.11 1.34 -6.35
N LEU A 93 -10.47 0.30 -5.81
CA LEU A 93 -10.10 -0.89 -6.57
C LEU A 93 -11.32 -1.72 -6.95
N ASP A 94 -12.27 -1.88 -6.04
CA ASP A 94 -13.51 -2.62 -6.30
C ASP A 94 -14.37 -1.93 -7.37
N SER A 95 -14.60 -0.60 -7.23
CA SER A 95 -15.33 0.18 -8.22
C SER A 95 -14.67 0.19 -9.62
N GLN A 96 -13.34 0.14 -9.68
CA GLN A 96 -12.63 -0.03 -10.95
C GLN A 96 -12.70 -1.46 -11.49
N GLY A 97 -12.71 -2.47 -10.63
CA GLY A 97 -12.87 -3.88 -11.00
C GLY A 97 -14.23 -4.12 -11.66
N THR A 98 -15.32 -3.64 -11.05
CA THR A 98 -16.67 -3.71 -11.61
C THR A 98 -16.73 -3.04 -12.98
N ARG A 99 -16.18 -1.82 -13.09
CA ARG A 99 -16.18 -1.04 -14.33
C ARG A 99 -15.36 -1.70 -15.46
N ARG A 100 -14.26 -2.37 -15.10
CA ARG A 100 -13.45 -3.15 -16.06
C ARG A 100 -14.19 -4.38 -16.54
N ALA A 101 -14.87 -5.11 -15.65
CA ALA A 101 -15.67 -6.27 -16.02
C ALA A 101 -16.80 -5.89 -17.00
N GLU A 102 -17.52 -4.80 -16.72
CA GLU A 102 -18.59 -4.28 -17.59
C GLU A 102 -18.08 -3.92 -19.00
N LEU A 103 -16.91 -3.28 -19.10
CA LEU A 103 -16.29 -2.92 -20.38
C LEU A 103 -15.81 -4.15 -21.17
N HIS A 104 -15.36 -5.20 -20.49
CA HIS A 104 -14.99 -6.46 -21.14
C HIS A 104 -16.22 -7.18 -21.69
N THR A 105 -17.33 -7.23 -20.94
CA THR A 105 -18.59 -7.80 -21.42
C THR A 105 -19.16 -7.02 -22.61
N GLN A 106 -19.00 -5.69 -22.66
CA GLN A 106 -19.41 -4.88 -23.83
C GLN A 106 -18.53 -5.08 -25.07
N ARG A 107 -17.28 -5.51 -24.93
CA ARG A 107 -16.38 -5.79 -26.05
C ARG A 107 -16.60 -7.17 -26.68
N GLU A 108 -17.25 -8.07 -25.96
CA GLU A 108 -17.56 -9.44 -26.41
C GLU A 108 -18.94 -9.55 -27.07
N GLN A 109 -19.75 -8.48 -27.07
CA GLN A 109 -21.03 -8.35 -27.80
C GLN A 109 -20.87 -7.56 -29.10
#